data_AF-A0A7C9DT44-F1
#
_entry.id   AF-A0A7C9DT44-F1
#
_cell.length_a   1.000
_cell.length_b   1.000
_cell.length_c   1.000
_cell.angle_alpha   90.00
_cell.angle_beta   90.00
_cell.angle_gamma   90.00
#
_symmetry.space_group_name_H-M   'P 1'
#
loop_
_entity.id
_entity.type
_entity.pdbx_description
1 polymer ?
#
loop_
_entity_poly.entity_id
_entity_poly.type
_entity_poly.pdbx_seq_one_letter_code
_entity_poly.pdbx_strand_id
1 'polypeptide(L)'
;MKYTHKIDSEKLINWGEHQMRSPNSVGVGALGAPINGGHYNLNPPQTRGLFPKLMLWLILFVSVTYVIYTFKLVSSPTSCSHGGAGDGAASGDPFSDHHRVLSFTTHTKIDDDNNNNPTSNSSSATAKSAATTEESAENGKDKKENDNPVPKSPKPKPEPEPTNISHIVFGIGASATLWDQRKNYIKIWFNRSENMRGIVWVEEQIHTDERTDNDLPEIRISGDTNQFPYTNPQGHPSAIRISRIVSETLRLGLKDVRWFVLGDDDTVFVRENLVRILQKYDHTQYYYIGSNSESHLQNIYFSYAMAYGGGGFAISYPLAVALEKMQDRCIMRYPALYGSDDRMQACMAELGVPLTKELGFHQYDVYGNLFGLLSAHPVTPFVSLHHLDVVEPIFPNMTQLQALQKLSIPMHLDSASLMQQSICYEKRKKWTISVSWGFAVQIVRGVLSPREMEMPTRTFLNWYKRADYTAYAFNTRPLARNPCQKPYVYYMSEAQFDEAKNTTVSVYLRHLTEHPLCKWNMVDPSTIEKVLVYKKPDPQLWARSPRRNCARIRHTRKKATMVIDVGVCKRHEVTEI
;
A
#
# COMPACT_ATOMS: atom_id res chain seq x y z
N MET A 1 29.10 35.15 -20.98
CA MET A 1 27.70 34.69 -20.84
C MET A 1 27.72 33.30 -20.23
N LYS A 2 27.50 33.20 -18.92
CA LYS A 2 27.34 31.94 -18.19
C LYS A 2 25.85 31.80 -17.89
N TYR A 3 25.18 30.85 -18.53
CA TYR A 3 23.83 30.44 -18.15
C TYR A 3 23.96 29.22 -17.23
N THR A 4 23.80 29.45 -15.93
CA THR A 4 23.62 28.41 -14.92
C THR A 4 22.14 28.03 -14.91
N HIS A 5 21.78 26.91 -15.52
CA HIS A 5 20.47 26.30 -15.31
C HIS A 5 20.51 25.48 -14.02
N LYS A 6 20.02 26.10 -12.95
CA LYS A 6 19.69 25.42 -11.70
C LYS A 6 18.36 24.71 -11.92
N ILE A 7 18.36 23.38 -11.87
CA ILE A 7 17.15 22.57 -11.89
C ILE A 7 16.49 22.76 -10.52
N ASP A 8 15.40 23.54 -10.47
CA ASP A 8 14.58 23.68 -9.27
C ASP A 8 13.64 22.48 -9.17
N SER A 9 13.95 21.56 -8.26
CA SER A 9 13.03 20.54 -7.73
C SER A 9 11.72 21.15 -7.19
N GLU A 10 11.69 22.47 -6.92
CA GLU A 10 10.48 23.22 -6.59
C GLU A 10 9.44 23.25 -7.71
N LYS A 11 9.82 23.05 -8.99
CA LYS A 11 8.86 23.01 -10.11
C LYS A 11 8.06 21.70 -10.19
N LEU A 12 8.47 20.62 -9.53
CA LEU A 12 7.61 19.43 -9.37
C LEU A 12 6.66 19.59 -8.16
N ILE A 13 7.05 20.41 -7.18
CA ILE A 13 6.38 20.61 -5.89
C ILE A 13 5.26 21.67 -5.96
N ASN A 14 5.39 22.71 -6.79
CA ASN A 14 4.46 23.86 -6.81
C ASN A 14 3.23 23.72 -7.74
N TRP A 15 3.08 22.63 -8.49
CA TRP A 15 2.08 22.60 -9.58
C TRP A 15 0.67 22.18 -9.19
N GLY A 16 0.47 21.60 -8.01
CA GLY A 16 -0.88 21.27 -7.55
C GLY A 16 -1.81 22.51 -7.46
N GLU A 17 -1.29 23.69 -7.15
CA GLU A 17 -2.12 24.89 -6.99
C GLU A 17 -2.73 25.42 -8.30
N HIS A 18 -2.15 25.13 -9.47
CA HIS A 18 -2.55 25.76 -10.74
C HIS A 18 -3.70 25.05 -11.48
N GLN A 19 -4.03 23.80 -11.13
CA GLN A 19 -5.13 23.04 -11.75
C GLN A 19 -6.54 23.51 -11.34
N MET A 20 -6.68 24.37 -10.32
CA MET A 20 -7.98 24.89 -9.87
C MET A 20 -8.49 26.12 -10.66
N ARG A 21 -7.83 26.53 -11.75
CA ARG A 21 -8.40 27.52 -12.68
C ARG A 21 -8.95 26.82 -13.91
N SER A 22 -10.28 26.70 -13.95
CA SER A 22 -11.02 26.37 -15.16
C SER A 22 -10.64 27.32 -16.31
N PRO A 23 -10.36 26.83 -17.53
CA PRO A 23 -10.14 27.67 -18.68
C PRO A 23 -11.50 28.12 -19.24
N ASN A 24 -12.11 29.15 -18.65
CA ASN A 24 -13.17 29.93 -19.28
C ASN A 24 -13.36 31.26 -18.54
N SER A 25 -12.57 32.27 -18.91
CA SER A 25 -13.02 33.67 -18.91
C SER A 25 -12.00 34.52 -19.67
N VAL A 26 -12.40 34.97 -20.85
CA VAL A 26 -11.74 35.98 -21.68
C VAL A 26 -12.06 37.38 -21.11
N GLY A 27 -11.05 38.25 -20.97
CA GLY A 27 -11.16 39.71 -20.72
C GLY A 27 -11.65 40.08 -19.30
N VAL A 28 -11.15 41.09 -18.59
CA VAL A 28 -10.72 42.44 -18.98
C VAL A 28 -9.74 42.93 -17.89
N GLY A 29 -8.70 43.68 -18.28
CA GLY A 29 -7.67 44.18 -17.36
C GLY A 29 -8.10 45.39 -16.52
N ALA A 30 -7.37 45.65 -15.44
CA ALA A 30 -7.11 47.00 -14.94
C ALA A 30 -5.99 46.98 -13.88
N LEU A 31 -5.14 48.00 -13.97
CA LEU A 31 -4.01 48.36 -13.12
C LEU A 31 -4.45 48.98 -11.77
N GLY A 32 -3.55 48.95 -10.78
CA GLY A 32 -3.33 50.09 -9.88
C GLY A 32 -3.83 49.98 -8.43
N ALA A 33 -2.90 50.02 -7.49
CA ALA A 33 -3.04 50.11 -6.03
C ALA A 33 -3.26 51.59 -5.55
N PRO A 34 -3.16 52.00 -4.27
CA PRO A 34 -3.78 51.52 -3.01
C PRO A 34 -4.27 52.67 -2.03
N ILE A 35 -4.75 52.28 -0.83
CA ILE A 35 -4.83 52.97 0.50
C ILE A 35 -5.88 54.11 0.75
N ASN A 36 -6.70 53.94 1.82
CA ASN A 36 -6.78 54.73 3.08
C ASN A 36 -8.20 55.12 3.60
N GLY A 37 -8.46 54.78 4.88
CA GLY A 37 -9.11 55.63 5.89
C GLY A 37 -10.64 55.73 6.02
N GLY A 38 -11.17 55.48 7.22
CA GLY A 38 -12.35 56.21 7.75
C GLY A 38 -13.49 55.37 8.34
N HIS A 39 -13.60 55.37 9.67
CA HIS A 39 -14.76 54.94 10.46
C HIS A 39 -16.01 55.80 10.19
N TYR A 40 -17.21 55.20 10.08
CA TYR A 40 -18.45 55.71 10.69
C TYR A 40 -19.46 54.57 10.96
N ASN A 41 -20.03 54.59 12.17
CA ASN A 41 -21.07 53.72 12.68
C ASN A 41 -22.46 54.37 12.46
N LEU A 42 -23.47 53.56 12.13
CA LEU A 42 -24.89 53.56 12.61
C LEU A 42 -25.98 53.36 11.52
N ASN A 43 -26.69 52.23 11.71
CA ASN A 43 -28.07 51.86 11.37
C ASN A 43 -28.51 51.65 9.90
N PRO A 44 -28.91 50.42 9.52
CA PRO A 44 -29.76 50.18 8.36
C PRO A 44 -31.27 50.23 8.72
N PRO A 45 -32.14 50.59 7.78
CA PRO A 45 -33.58 50.77 8.00
C PRO A 45 -34.32 49.43 8.00
N GLN A 46 -35.40 49.36 8.79
CA GLN A 46 -36.40 48.29 8.71
C GLN A 46 -37.15 48.35 7.38
N THR A 47 -37.03 47.32 6.54
CA THR A 47 -37.94 47.05 5.44
C THR A 47 -38.85 45.88 5.82
N ARG A 48 -40.06 46.20 6.30
CA ARG A 48 -41.15 45.23 6.42
C ARG A 48 -41.85 45.07 5.07
N GLY A 49 -42.01 43.81 4.66
CA GLY A 49 -43.19 43.35 3.91
C GLY A 49 -43.04 43.20 2.39
N LEU A 50 -42.65 41.98 1.95
CA LEU A 50 -43.27 41.29 0.80
C LEU A 50 -42.76 39.84 0.58
N PHE A 51 -41.72 39.39 1.27
CA PHE A 51 -41.11 38.06 1.02
C PHE A 51 -41.75 36.82 1.69
N PRO A 52 -42.40 36.86 2.87
CA PRO A 52 -42.85 35.62 3.52
C PRO A 52 -44.11 35.00 2.87
N LYS A 53 -44.94 35.78 2.18
CA LYS A 53 -46.17 35.27 1.55
C LYS A 53 -45.88 34.49 0.26
N LEU A 54 -44.89 34.91 -0.53
CA LEU A 54 -44.53 34.24 -1.78
C LEU A 54 -43.90 32.87 -1.53
N MET A 55 -43.03 32.78 -0.51
CA MET A 55 -42.40 31.52 -0.10
C MET A 55 -43.43 30.50 0.40
N LEU A 56 -44.45 30.97 1.13
CA LEU A 56 -45.51 30.11 1.65
C LEU A 56 -46.38 29.53 0.53
N TRP A 57 -46.71 30.35 -0.48
CA TRP A 57 -47.41 29.89 -1.70
C TRP A 57 -46.58 28.89 -2.51
N LEU A 58 -45.26 29.09 -2.61
CA LEU A 58 -44.37 28.18 -3.32
C LEU A 58 -44.31 26.80 -2.63
N ILE A 59 -44.16 26.79 -1.31
CA ILE A 59 -44.14 25.54 -0.52
C ILE A 59 -45.48 24.81 -0.64
N LEU A 60 -46.60 25.53 -0.61
CA LEU A 60 -47.93 24.94 -0.72
C LEU A 60 -48.17 24.37 -2.12
N PHE A 61 -47.70 25.05 -3.17
CA PHE A 61 -47.77 24.55 -4.55
C PHE A 61 -46.95 23.27 -4.75
N VAL A 62 -45.72 23.22 -4.25
CA VAL A 62 -44.87 22.02 -4.32
C VAL A 62 -45.47 20.86 -3.53
N SER A 63 -46.04 21.13 -2.36
CA SER A 63 -46.67 20.10 -1.53
C SER A 63 -47.92 19.52 -2.20
N VAL A 64 -48.78 20.35 -2.77
CA VAL A 64 -50.01 19.92 -3.47
C VAL A 64 -49.66 19.10 -4.73
N THR A 65 -48.69 19.55 -5.52
CA THR A 65 -48.25 18.80 -6.71
C THR A 65 -47.66 17.44 -6.36
N TYR A 66 -46.91 17.35 -5.26
CA TYR A 66 -46.37 16.08 -4.77
C TYR A 66 -47.46 15.11 -4.29
N VAL A 67 -48.49 15.62 -3.59
CA VAL A 67 -49.65 14.82 -3.16
C VAL A 67 -50.46 14.32 -4.36
N ILE A 68 -50.70 15.16 -5.37
CA ILE A 68 -51.41 14.76 -6.60
C ILE A 68 -50.61 13.68 -7.35
N TYR A 69 -49.30 13.83 -7.45
CA TYR A 69 -48.43 12.86 -8.10
C TYR A 69 -48.46 11.51 -7.40
N THR A 70 -48.32 11.50 -6.07
CA THR A 70 -48.40 10.27 -5.27
C THR A 70 -49.79 9.63 -5.34
N PHE A 71 -50.85 10.42 -5.32
CA PHE A 71 -52.22 9.89 -5.48
C PHE A 71 -52.43 9.27 -6.87
N LYS A 72 -51.89 9.87 -7.94
CA LYS A 72 -51.91 9.25 -9.28
C LYS A 72 -51.11 7.95 -9.35
N LEU A 73 -49.97 7.88 -8.65
CA LEU A 73 -49.15 6.68 -8.61
C LEU A 73 -49.87 5.52 -7.90
N VAL A 74 -50.61 5.81 -6.83
CA VAL A 74 -51.32 4.82 -6.01
C VAL A 74 -52.71 4.46 -6.59
N SER A 75 -53.32 5.38 -7.35
CA SER A 75 -54.67 5.19 -7.92
C SER A 75 -54.69 4.64 -9.35
N SER A 76 -53.52 4.36 -9.94
CA SER A 76 -53.44 3.75 -11.27
C SER A 76 -53.41 2.22 -11.11
N PRO A 77 -54.50 1.49 -11.42
CA PRO A 77 -54.49 0.04 -11.38
C PRO A 77 -53.61 -0.51 -12.51
N THR A 78 -52.58 -1.27 -12.16
CA THR A 78 -51.79 -2.09 -13.09
C THR A 78 -52.62 -3.30 -13.52
N SER A 79 -53.35 -3.16 -14.62
CA SER A 79 -53.93 -4.29 -15.35
C SER A 79 -52.85 -4.93 -16.24
N CYS A 80 -52.25 -6.02 -15.80
CA CYS A 80 -51.44 -6.89 -16.65
C CYS A 80 -52.35 -7.91 -17.34
N SER A 81 -52.58 -7.76 -18.65
CA SER A 81 -53.09 -8.83 -19.50
C SER A 81 -52.12 -9.05 -20.66
N HIS A 82 -51.70 -10.30 -20.81
CA HIS A 82 -50.77 -10.80 -21.82
C HIS A 82 -51.41 -10.87 -23.22
N GLY A 83 -50.56 -10.66 -24.24
CA GLY A 83 -50.71 -11.12 -25.64
C GLY A 83 -50.98 -9.98 -26.63
N GLY A 84 -50.19 -9.76 -27.69
CA GLY A 84 -49.00 -10.44 -28.21
C GLY A 84 -48.49 -9.78 -29.50
N ALA A 85 -47.26 -10.17 -29.86
CA ALA A 85 -46.61 -10.16 -31.19
C ALA A 85 -46.30 -8.83 -31.91
N GLY A 86 -45.02 -8.65 -32.26
CA GLY A 86 -44.57 -7.82 -33.39
C GLY A 86 -43.22 -7.10 -33.24
N ASP A 87 -42.13 -7.84 -33.44
CA ASP A 87 -40.83 -7.47 -34.05
C ASP A 87 -39.99 -6.27 -33.55
N GLY A 88 -38.69 -6.55 -33.28
CA GLY A 88 -37.60 -5.58 -33.51
C GLY A 88 -36.54 -5.38 -32.42
N ALA A 89 -35.51 -6.23 -32.44
CA ALA A 89 -34.08 -5.93 -32.18
C ALA A 89 -33.58 -5.21 -30.89
N ALA A 90 -32.73 -5.98 -30.18
CA ALA A 90 -31.38 -5.64 -29.71
C ALA A 90 -31.12 -5.06 -28.30
N SER A 91 -30.10 -5.66 -27.69
CA SER A 91 -29.26 -5.25 -26.55
C SER A 91 -29.87 -5.29 -25.15
N GLY A 92 -29.57 -6.39 -24.46
CA GLY A 92 -29.56 -6.45 -23.00
C GLY A 92 -28.23 -5.95 -22.44
N ASP A 93 -28.30 -5.39 -21.24
CA ASP A 93 -27.21 -5.22 -20.28
C ASP A 93 -27.82 -5.38 -18.86
N PRO A 94 -27.05 -5.78 -17.83
CA PRO A 94 -27.34 -6.97 -17.07
C PRO A 94 -27.22 -6.67 -15.56
N PHE A 95 -28.30 -6.25 -14.90
CA PHE A 95 -28.30 -6.10 -13.44
C PHE A 95 -29.65 -6.51 -12.84
N SER A 96 -29.81 -7.81 -12.58
CA SER A 96 -30.71 -8.50 -11.63
C SER A 96 -30.70 -9.98 -12.05
N ASP A 97 -30.51 -11.01 -11.24
CA ASP A 97 -30.63 -11.18 -9.80
C ASP A 97 -29.98 -12.53 -9.45
N HIS A 98 -29.17 -12.60 -8.39
CA HIS A 98 -29.00 -13.83 -7.64
C HIS A 98 -28.67 -13.55 -6.17
N HIS A 99 -29.68 -13.72 -5.31
CA HIS A 99 -29.46 -14.29 -3.98
C HIS A 99 -30.51 -15.36 -3.71
N ARG A 100 -30.21 -16.58 -4.17
CA ARG A 100 -30.87 -17.79 -3.71
C ARG A 100 -30.05 -18.36 -2.55
N VAL A 101 -30.52 -18.11 -1.33
CA VAL A 101 -30.01 -18.74 -0.11
C VAL A 101 -30.48 -20.21 -0.15
N LEU A 102 -29.55 -21.13 -0.36
CA LEU A 102 -29.77 -22.57 -0.17
C LEU A 102 -29.39 -22.92 1.27
N SER A 103 -30.43 -23.11 2.09
CA SER A 103 -30.35 -23.79 3.37
C SER A 103 -29.92 -25.24 3.16
N PHE A 104 -28.78 -25.64 3.72
CA PHE A 104 -28.39 -27.05 3.83
C PHE A 104 -29.18 -27.69 4.97
N THR A 105 -30.20 -28.45 4.64
CA THR A 105 -30.87 -29.37 5.56
C THR A 105 -30.19 -30.74 5.44
N THR A 106 -29.42 -31.12 6.45
CA THR A 106 -28.86 -32.47 6.58
C THR A 106 -29.96 -33.46 6.93
N HIS A 107 -30.28 -34.37 6.01
CA HIS A 107 -31.03 -35.59 6.31
C HIS A 107 -30.09 -36.61 6.95
N THR A 108 -30.20 -36.78 8.26
CA THR A 108 -29.72 -37.96 9.00
C THR A 108 -30.79 -39.05 8.89
N LYS A 109 -30.41 -40.19 8.29
CA LYS A 109 -31.18 -41.44 8.37
C LYS A 109 -30.70 -42.18 9.62
N ILE A 110 -31.64 -42.41 10.53
CA ILE A 110 -31.49 -43.23 11.74
C ILE A 110 -31.76 -44.67 11.30
N ASP A 111 -30.77 -45.55 11.45
CA ASP A 111 -31.01 -46.98 11.60
C ASP A 111 -30.68 -47.32 13.05
N ASP A 112 -31.72 -47.72 13.78
CA ASP A 112 -31.64 -48.34 15.09
C ASP A 112 -31.11 -49.76 14.92
N ASP A 113 -30.06 -50.13 15.66
CA ASP A 113 -30.04 -51.45 16.28
C ASP A 113 -29.16 -51.45 17.55
N ASN A 114 -29.83 -51.78 18.66
CA ASN A 114 -29.30 -51.97 19.99
C ASN A 114 -28.46 -53.25 20.07
N ASN A 115 -27.30 -53.21 20.75
CA ASN A 115 -27.05 -54.09 21.90
C ASN A 115 -25.70 -53.82 22.62
N ASN A 116 -25.83 -53.52 23.92
CA ASN A 116 -25.05 -54.03 25.06
C ASN A 116 -23.51 -53.95 25.09
N ASN A 117 -23.02 -52.89 25.77
CA ASN A 117 -22.23 -52.88 27.02
C ASN A 117 -20.88 -53.67 27.13
N PRO A 118 -20.01 -53.38 28.13
CA PRO A 118 -18.75 -52.67 27.91
C PRO A 118 -17.52 -53.45 28.43
N THR A 119 -16.38 -52.74 28.59
CA THR A 119 -15.08 -53.15 29.20
C THR A 119 -14.16 -53.91 28.23
N SER A 120 -12.83 -53.74 28.19
CA SER A 120 -11.85 -53.25 29.14
C SER A 120 -10.49 -53.00 28.44
N ASN A 121 -9.77 -51.99 28.92
CA ASN A 121 -8.34 -51.95 29.22
C ASN A 121 -7.24 -52.43 28.25
N SER A 122 -6.21 -51.57 28.23
CA SER A 122 -4.77 -51.89 28.19
C SER A 122 -4.23 -52.28 26.81
N SER A 123 -3.01 -51.98 26.37
CA SER A 123 -1.90 -51.08 26.73
C SER A 123 -0.71 -51.68 26.01
N SER A 124 0.24 -50.84 25.56
CA SER A 124 1.65 -51.18 25.33
C SER A 124 1.92 -52.21 24.21
N ALA A 125 3.07 -52.31 23.56
CA ALA A 125 4.35 -51.64 23.51
C ALA A 125 5.01 -52.24 22.24
N THR A 126 5.61 -51.46 21.35
CA THR A 126 7.05 -51.18 21.28
C THR A 126 7.93 -52.35 20.79
N ALA A 127 8.92 -51.96 19.96
CA ALA A 127 10.18 -52.61 19.55
C ALA A 127 10.10 -53.43 18.25
N LYS A 128 10.71 -52.99 17.14
CA LYS A 128 12.15 -52.83 16.81
C LYS A 128 12.95 -54.13 16.86
N SER A 129 13.42 -54.56 15.69
CA SER A 129 14.80 -54.95 15.31
C SER A 129 14.68 -55.85 14.06
N ALA A 130 15.20 -55.50 12.87
CA ALA A 130 16.61 -55.60 12.44
C ALA A 130 17.22 -56.97 12.80
N ALA A 131 17.92 -57.71 11.95
CA ALA A 131 18.27 -57.68 10.54
C ALA A 131 19.00 -59.02 10.32
N THR A 132 18.92 -59.66 9.14
CA THR A 132 20.07 -60.38 8.55
C THR A 132 19.74 -60.92 7.16
N THR A 133 20.64 -60.61 6.24
CA THR A 133 20.84 -61.18 4.91
C THR A 133 21.57 -62.51 5.00
N GLU A 134 21.17 -63.50 4.19
CA GLU A 134 22.06 -64.55 3.68
C GLU A 134 21.65 -64.91 2.24
N GLU A 135 22.67 -65.24 1.46
CA GLU A 135 22.74 -65.39 0.01
C GLU A 135 22.76 -66.88 -0.35
N SER A 136 22.05 -67.31 -1.39
CA SER A 136 22.33 -68.60 -2.09
C SER A 136 21.72 -68.61 -3.50
N ALA A 137 22.47 -69.19 -4.43
CA ALA A 137 22.29 -69.15 -5.88
C ALA A 137 21.49 -70.34 -6.47
N GLU A 138 21.17 -70.20 -7.78
CA GLU A 138 20.69 -71.18 -8.78
C GLU A 138 19.24 -71.70 -8.59
N ASN A 139 18.40 -71.87 -9.61
CA ASN A 139 18.64 -72.39 -10.95
C ASN A 139 17.48 -72.01 -11.91
N GLY A 140 17.75 -71.97 -13.22
CA GLY A 140 16.83 -71.41 -14.23
C GLY A 140 15.62 -72.26 -14.62
N LYS A 141 14.63 -71.61 -15.26
CA LYS A 141 13.85 -72.15 -16.39
C LYS A 141 12.95 -71.07 -17.03
N ASP A 142 13.10 -70.95 -18.34
CA ASP A 142 12.33 -70.11 -19.25
C ASP A 142 10.81 -70.28 -19.13
N LYS A 143 10.10 -69.16 -19.05
CA LYS A 143 8.79 -68.97 -19.69
C LYS A 143 8.68 -67.54 -20.21
N LYS A 144 8.65 -67.42 -21.54
CA LYS A 144 8.25 -66.20 -22.27
C LYS A 144 6.80 -65.89 -21.96
N GLU A 145 6.53 -64.70 -21.45
CA GLU A 145 5.19 -64.11 -21.42
C GLU A 145 5.30 -62.65 -21.88
N ASN A 146 4.34 -62.24 -22.70
CA ASN A 146 4.34 -61.02 -23.52
C ASN A 146 4.39 -59.73 -22.68
N ASP A 147 5.50 -59.00 -22.75
CA ASP A 147 5.58 -57.61 -22.31
C ASP A 147 4.99 -56.67 -23.37
N ASN A 148 3.70 -56.33 -23.21
CA ASN A 148 3.20 -55.06 -23.72
C ASN A 148 3.60 -53.97 -22.68
N PRO A 149 4.41 -52.97 -23.04
CA PRO A 149 4.80 -51.95 -22.07
C PRO A 149 3.58 -51.07 -21.76
N VAL A 150 3.07 -51.22 -20.54
CA VAL A 150 2.15 -50.24 -19.94
C VAL A 150 2.82 -48.86 -20.04
N PRO A 151 2.15 -47.83 -20.60
CA PRO A 151 2.75 -46.50 -20.71
C PRO A 151 3.10 -46.00 -19.31
N LYS A 152 4.38 -45.81 -19.04
CA LYS A 152 4.84 -45.16 -17.81
C LYS A 152 4.20 -43.77 -17.79
N SER A 153 3.27 -43.58 -16.86
CA SER A 153 2.68 -42.28 -16.55
C SER A 153 3.80 -41.24 -16.44
N PRO A 154 3.69 -40.07 -17.08
CA PRO A 154 4.74 -39.07 -17.05
C PRO A 154 5.07 -38.73 -15.60
N LYS A 155 6.36 -38.78 -15.24
CA LYS A 155 6.81 -38.25 -13.94
C LYS A 155 6.26 -36.83 -13.81
N PRO A 156 5.63 -36.46 -12.68
CA PRO A 156 5.15 -35.10 -12.49
C PRO A 156 6.33 -34.15 -12.70
N LYS A 157 6.13 -33.13 -13.54
CA LYS A 157 7.13 -32.07 -13.74
C LYS A 157 7.48 -31.50 -12.35
N PRO A 158 8.77 -31.29 -12.04
CA PRO A 158 9.12 -30.63 -10.78
C PRO A 158 8.37 -29.31 -10.69
N GLU A 159 7.75 -29.06 -9.54
CA GLU A 159 7.07 -27.78 -9.30
C GLU A 159 8.06 -26.64 -9.54
N PRO A 160 7.65 -25.58 -10.27
CA PRO A 160 8.54 -24.46 -10.53
C PRO A 160 9.00 -23.85 -9.21
N GLU A 161 10.30 -23.58 -9.09
CA GLU A 161 10.87 -22.92 -7.91
C GLU A 161 10.12 -21.62 -7.62
N PRO A 162 9.76 -21.31 -6.36
CA PRO A 162 9.13 -20.05 -6.00
C PRO A 162 9.96 -18.83 -6.45
N THR A 163 9.27 -17.74 -6.81
CA THR A 163 9.94 -16.48 -7.16
C THR A 163 10.82 -16.02 -5.99
N ASN A 164 12.06 -15.66 -6.26
CA ASN A 164 13.02 -15.14 -5.28
C ASN A 164 13.66 -13.84 -5.83
N ILE A 165 14.57 -13.22 -5.08
CA ILE A 165 15.17 -11.93 -5.46
C ILE A 165 15.97 -12.00 -6.77
N SER A 166 16.61 -13.13 -7.08
CA SER A 166 17.38 -13.31 -8.31
C SER A 166 16.51 -13.46 -9.55
N HIS A 167 15.18 -13.54 -9.40
CA HIS A 167 14.22 -13.55 -10.52
C HIS A 167 13.67 -12.14 -10.83
N ILE A 168 14.05 -11.14 -10.05
CA ILE A 168 13.59 -9.74 -10.18
C ILE A 168 14.72 -8.91 -10.79
N VAL A 169 14.38 -7.94 -11.64
CA VAL A 169 15.32 -6.92 -12.12
C VAL A 169 14.72 -5.55 -11.84
N PHE A 170 15.47 -4.70 -11.13
CA PHE A 170 15.08 -3.32 -10.84
C PHE A 170 15.55 -2.39 -11.96
N GLY A 171 14.62 -1.68 -12.61
CA GLY A 171 14.91 -0.55 -13.47
C GLY A 171 14.70 0.74 -12.68
N ILE A 172 15.78 1.42 -12.32
CA ILE A 172 15.73 2.61 -11.46
C ILE A 172 15.80 3.86 -12.33
N GLY A 173 14.76 4.68 -12.32
CA GLY A 173 14.77 6.00 -12.94
C GLY A 173 15.56 6.99 -12.10
N ALA A 174 16.63 7.55 -12.65
CA ALA A 174 17.45 8.54 -11.96
C ALA A 174 17.67 9.79 -12.81
N SER A 175 18.06 10.89 -12.19
CA SER A 175 18.64 12.05 -12.88
C SER A 175 20.12 12.18 -12.60
N ALA A 176 20.90 12.50 -13.63
CA ALA A 176 22.32 12.75 -13.51
C ALA A 176 22.63 13.86 -12.49
N THR A 177 21.76 14.88 -12.44
CA THR A 177 21.95 16.05 -11.56
C THR A 177 21.66 15.79 -10.09
N LEU A 178 20.84 14.79 -9.77
CA LEU A 178 20.48 14.42 -8.39
C LEU A 178 21.21 13.16 -7.91
N TRP A 179 21.95 12.50 -8.80
CA TRP A 179 22.56 11.20 -8.56
C TRP A 179 23.46 11.17 -7.32
N ASP A 180 24.37 12.13 -7.17
CA ASP A 180 25.32 12.15 -6.06
C ASP A 180 24.64 12.18 -4.68
N GLN A 181 23.47 12.84 -4.59
CA GLN A 181 22.66 12.87 -3.39
C GLN A 181 21.83 11.58 -3.25
N ARG A 182 21.07 11.22 -4.28
CA ARG A 182 20.02 10.18 -4.20
C ARG A 182 20.54 8.74 -4.27
N LYS A 183 21.74 8.51 -4.83
CA LYS A 183 22.38 7.18 -4.80
C LYS A 183 22.51 6.61 -3.39
N ASN A 184 22.61 7.48 -2.37
CA ASN A 184 22.68 7.05 -0.98
C ASN A 184 21.39 6.38 -0.48
N TYR A 185 20.22 6.68 -1.04
CA TYR A 185 18.99 5.96 -0.74
C TYR A 185 19.01 4.54 -1.30
N ILE A 186 19.54 4.38 -2.53
CA ILE A 186 19.70 3.07 -3.17
C ILE A 186 20.63 2.16 -2.35
N LYS A 187 21.73 2.71 -1.81
CA LYS A 187 22.68 1.97 -0.94
C LYS A 187 22.04 1.37 0.32
N ILE A 188 20.84 1.80 0.71
CA ILE A 188 20.15 1.29 1.92
C ILE A 188 19.54 -0.09 1.66
N TRP A 189 19.07 -0.35 0.43
CA TRP A 189 18.24 -1.52 0.13
C TRP A 189 18.78 -2.39 -1.01
N PHE A 190 19.57 -1.83 -1.92
CA PHE A 190 20.19 -2.57 -2.99
C PHE A 190 21.52 -3.17 -2.54
N ASN A 191 21.72 -4.45 -2.81
CA ASN A 191 22.97 -5.14 -2.51
C ASN A 191 23.31 -6.17 -3.59
N ARG A 192 24.33 -5.88 -4.39
CA ARG A 192 24.80 -6.77 -5.47
C ARG A 192 25.32 -8.12 -4.96
N SER A 193 25.90 -8.15 -3.76
CA SER A 193 26.42 -9.40 -3.16
C SER A 193 25.33 -10.42 -2.83
N GLU A 194 24.06 -9.99 -2.77
CA GLU A 194 22.90 -10.84 -2.52
C GLU A 194 22.17 -11.27 -3.81
N ASN A 195 22.89 -11.31 -4.94
CA ASN A 195 22.36 -11.65 -6.27
C ASN A 195 21.21 -10.74 -6.73
N MET A 196 21.13 -9.52 -6.21
CA MET A 196 20.20 -8.51 -6.71
C MET A 196 20.64 -8.03 -8.10
N ARG A 197 19.66 -7.81 -8.97
CA ARG A 197 19.88 -7.34 -10.33
C ARG A 197 19.17 -6.00 -10.50
N GLY A 198 19.90 -4.99 -10.93
CA GLY A 198 19.31 -3.69 -11.16
C GLY A 198 20.15 -2.84 -12.11
N ILE A 199 19.47 -1.93 -12.79
CA ILE A 199 20.05 -0.99 -13.73
C ILE A 199 19.51 0.40 -13.37
N VAL A 200 20.40 1.36 -13.20
CA VAL A 200 20.07 2.78 -13.05
C VAL A 200 20.07 3.41 -14.43
N TRP A 201 18.95 4.01 -14.84
CA TRP A 201 18.78 4.66 -16.13
C TRP A 201 18.78 6.18 -15.98
N VAL A 202 19.79 6.82 -16.57
CA VAL A 202 20.01 8.27 -16.55
C VAL A 202 19.93 8.88 -17.96
N GLU A 203 19.78 10.20 -18.02
CA GLU A 203 19.77 10.98 -19.27
C GLU A 203 21.17 11.21 -19.86
N GLU A 204 22.22 11.19 -19.05
CA GLU A 204 23.59 11.48 -19.48
C GLU A 204 24.63 10.78 -18.60
N GLN A 205 25.89 10.84 -19.00
CA GLN A 205 27.00 10.21 -18.28
C GLN A 205 27.19 10.84 -16.90
N ILE A 206 27.29 10.00 -15.87
CA ILE A 206 27.59 10.43 -14.50
C ILE A 206 28.95 9.93 -14.04
N HIS A 207 29.53 10.64 -13.08
CA HIS A 207 30.76 10.22 -12.43
C HIS A 207 30.45 9.13 -11.39
N THR A 208 31.24 8.06 -11.41
CA THR A 208 31.17 6.95 -10.46
C THR A 208 32.52 6.75 -9.80
N ASP A 209 32.53 6.55 -8.49
CA ASP A 209 33.74 6.19 -7.76
C ASP A 209 33.74 4.69 -7.48
N GLU A 210 34.59 3.94 -8.18
CA GLU A 210 34.68 2.48 -8.07
C GLU A 210 34.94 1.99 -6.64
N ARG A 211 35.51 2.81 -5.75
CA ARG A 211 35.77 2.42 -4.36
C ARG A 211 34.55 2.51 -3.47
N THR A 212 33.64 3.44 -3.76
CA THR A 212 32.49 3.76 -2.89
C THR A 212 31.15 3.36 -3.50
N ASP A 213 31.10 3.10 -4.80
CA ASP A 213 29.91 2.79 -5.58
C ASP A 213 29.92 1.35 -6.15
N ASN A 214 30.83 0.48 -5.68
CA ASN A 214 30.98 -0.91 -6.13
C ASN A 214 29.70 -1.77 -5.93
N ASP A 215 28.92 -1.49 -4.89
CA ASP A 215 27.70 -2.24 -4.56
C ASP A 215 26.43 -1.64 -5.20
N LEU A 216 26.53 -0.51 -5.91
CA LEU A 216 25.40 0.08 -6.62
C LEU A 216 25.04 -0.72 -7.89
N PRO A 217 23.78 -0.59 -8.38
CA PRO A 217 23.40 -1.18 -9.66
C PRO A 217 24.18 -0.56 -10.82
N GLU A 218 24.26 -1.30 -11.93
CA GLU A 218 24.93 -0.81 -13.13
C GLU A 218 24.21 0.42 -13.67
N ILE A 219 24.96 1.44 -14.09
CA ILE A 219 24.40 2.67 -14.65
C ILE A 219 24.41 2.58 -16.17
N ARG A 220 23.29 2.95 -16.80
CA ARG A 220 23.13 3.05 -18.25
C ARG A 220 22.46 4.36 -18.65
N ILE A 221 22.83 4.83 -19.84
CA ILE A 221 22.19 5.99 -20.46
C ILE A 221 20.96 5.51 -21.21
N SER A 222 19.84 6.19 -21.00
CA SER A 222 18.58 5.90 -21.67
C SER A 222 18.68 6.15 -23.17
N GLY A 223 18.00 5.36 -23.98
CA GLY A 223 17.96 5.55 -25.43
C GLY A 223 17.39 6.90 -25.85
N ASP A 224 17.73 7.35 -27.06
CA ASP A 224 17.21 8.61 -27.60
C ASP A 224 15.68 8.61 -27.67
N THR A 225 15.08 9.75 -27.29
CA THR A 225 13.64 9.99 -27.26
C THR A 225 13.19 11.18 -28.11
N ASN A 226 14.10 11.83 -28.85
CA ASN A 226 13.79 13.01 -29.68
C ASN A 226 12.71 12.77 -30.75
N GLN A 227 12.52 11.52 -31.18
CA GLN A 227 11.50 11.13 -32.14
C GLN A 227 10.06 11.19 -31.58
N PHE A 228 9.89 11.20 -30.25
CA PHE A 228 8.59 11.17 -29.61
C PHE A 228 8.07 12.59 -29.35
N PRO A 229 6.87 12.95 -29.82
CA PRO A 229 6.29 14.25 -29.53
C PRO A 229 5.90 14.37 -28.06
N TYR A 230 6.09 15.57 -27.51
CA TYR A 230 5.69 15.92 -26.15
C TYR A 230 4.96 17.27 -26.17
N THR A 231 3.66 17.27 -25.88
CA THR A 231 2.81 18.46 -26.03
C THR A 231 2.22 18.96 -24.71
N ASN A 232 2.47 18.26 -23.59
CA ASN A 232 1.99 18.68 -22.29
C ASN A 232 2.80 19.90 -21.79
N PRO A 233 2.18 21.06 -21.54
CA PRO A 233 2.91 22.27 -21.17
C PRO A 233 3.41 22.26 -19.71
N GLN A 234 2.92 21.34 -18.87
CA GLN A 234 3.20 21.32 -17.43
C GLN A 234 4.24 20.27 -17.02
N GLY A 235 4.45 19.23 -17.83
CA GLY A 235 5.45 18.20 -17.52
C GLY A 235 6.75 18.37 -18.30
N HIS A 236 7.60 17.34 -18.27
CA HIS A 236 8.93 17.37 -18.87
C HIS A 236 9.16 16.20 -19.83
N PRO A 237 9.83 16.39 -20.99
CA PRO A 237 10.10 15.31 -21.96
C PRO A 237 10.87 14.11 -21.39
N SER A 238 11.62 14.27 -20.30
CA SER A 238 12.29 13.15 -19.61
C SER A 238 11.31 12.06 -19.14
N ALA A 239 10.03 12.37 -18.96
CA ALA A 239 8.99 11.38 -18.68
C ALA A 239 8.93 10.27 -19.75
N ILE A 240 9.28 10.59 -21.01
CA ILE A 240 9.30 9.62 -22.11
C ILE A 240 10.38 8.57 -21.85
N ARG A 241 11.63 8.98 -21.53
CA ARG A 241 12.71 8.01 -21.25
C ARG A 241 12.38 7.15 -20.03
N ILE A 242 11.82 7.73 -18.97
CA ILE A 242 11.49 6.98 -17.75
C ILE A 242 10.41 5.93 -18.05
N SER A 243 9.40 6.25 -18.86
CA SER A 243 8.39 5.27 -19.26
C SER A 243 8.98 4.06 -20.00
N ARG A 244 10.10 4.23 -20.70
CA ARG A 244 10.74 3.16 -21.49
C ARG A 244 11.69 2.27 -20.69
N ILE A 245 11.95 2.56 -19.41
CA ILE A 245 12.92 1.83 -18.57
C ILE A 245 12.66 0.32 -18.54
N VAL A 246 11.40 -0.12 -18.42
CA VAL A 246 11.08 -1.56 -18.40
C VAL A 246 11.46 -2.22 -19.73
N SER A 247 11.11 -1.60 -20.85
CA SER A 247 11.44 -2.08 -22.19
C SER A 247 12.94 -2.05 -22.47
N GLU A 248 13.64 -0.98 -22.06
CA GLU A 248 15.09 -0.87 -22.21
C GLU A 248 15.84 -1.90 -21.35
N THR A 249 15.35 -2.17 -20.14
CA THR A 249 15.88 -3.23 -19.27
C THR A 249 15.64 -4.62 -19.86
N LEU A 250 14.47 -4.86 -20.47
CA LEU A 250 14.17 -6.12 -21.16
C LEU A 250 15.14 -6.38 -22.32
N ARG A 251 15.47 -5.34 -23.11
CA ARG A 251 16.39 -5.43 -24.25
C ARG A 251 17.81 -5.86 -23.89
N LEU A 252 18.18 -5.78 -22.61
CA LEU A 252 19.47 -6.31 -22.13
C LEU A 252 19.55 -7.85 -22.21
N GLY A 253 18.43 -8.55 -22.41
CA GLY A 253 18.43 -10.00 -22.63
C GLY A 253 18.86 -10.81 -21.40
N LEU A 254 18.62 -10.27 -20.19
CA LEU A 254 18.92 -10.96 -18.95
C LEU A 254 18.12 -12.26 -18.87
N LYS A 255 18.81 -13.35 -18.48
CA LYS A 255 18.22 -14.68 -18.38
C LYS A 255 17.46 -14.84 -17.06
N ASP A 256 16.45 -15.71 -17.07
CA ASP A 256 15.70 -16.10 -15.87
C ASP A 256 15.12 -14.90 -15.11
N VAL A 257 14.50 -13.99 -15.86
CA VAL A 257 13.75 -12.86 -15.31
C VAL A 257 12.28 -13.23 -15.28
N ARG A 258 11.64 -13.04 -14.13
CA ARG A 258 10.20 -13.21 -13.95
C ARG A 258 9.48 -11.89 -13.81
N TRP A 259 10.15 -10.89 -13.23
CA TRP A 259 9.57 -9.59 -12.93
C TRP A 259 10.57 -8.47 -13.21
N PHE A 260 10.07 -7.41 -13.86
CA PHE A 260 10.74 -6.12 -13.95
C PHE A 260 10.09 -5.16 -12.97
N VAL A 261 10.87 -4.53 -12.11
CA VAL A 261 10.37 -3.59 -11.10
C VAL A 261 10.90 -2.21 -11.44
N LEU A 262 10.01 -1.26 -11.70
CA LEU A 262 10.37 0.14 -11.84
C LEU A 262 10.28 0.83 -10.48
N GLY A 263 11.22 1.74 -10.22
CA GLY A 263 11.18 2.69 -9.10
C GLY A 263 12.10 3.87 -9.36
N ASP A 264 11.95 4.94 -8.59
CA ASP A 264 12.79 6.14 -8.73
C ASP A 264 14.01 6.09 -7.79
N ASP A 265 15.01 6.95 -8.04
CA ASP A 265 16.24 7.05 -7.25
C ASP A 265 16.06 7.54 -5.81
N ASP A 266 14.89 8.08 -5.47
CA ASP A 266 14.43 8.41 -4.11
C ASP A 266 13.36 7.44 -3.57
N THR A 267 13.31 6.23 -4.12
CA THR A 267 12.47 5.13 -3.65
C THR A 267 13.30 4.12 -2.85
N VAL A 268 12.80 3.73 -1.68
CA VAL A 268 13.41 2.69 -0.84
C VAL A 268 12.49 1.48 -0.77
N PHE A 269 13.00 0.31 -1.15
CA PHE A 269 12.25 -0.95 -1.13
C PHE A 269 12.59 -1.83 0.08
N VAL A 270 11.58 -2.47 0.66
CA VAL A 270 11.73 -3.63 1.54
C VAL A 270 11.70 -4.88 0.66
N ARG A 271 12.86 -5.24 0.11
CA ARG A 271 13.00 -6.27 -0.94
C ARG A 271 12.40 -7.63 -0.57
N GLU A 272 12.49 -8.06 0.68
CA GLU A 272 11.91 -9.35 1.10
C GLU A 272 10.38 -9.30 1.07
N ASN A 273 9.78 -8.15 1.37
CA ASN A 273 8.33 -7.96 1.26
C ASN A 273 7.89 -7.88 -0.21
N LEU A 274 8.67 -7.23 -1.07
CA LEU A 274 8.42 -7.25 -2.51
C LEU A 274 8.41 -8.69 -3.05
N VAL A 275 9.40 -9.51 -2.70
CA VAL A 275 9.45 -10.93 -3.10
C VAL A 275 8.20 -11.67 -2.62
N ARG A 276 7.78 -11.49 -1.35
CA ARG A 276 6.55 -12.10 -0.81
C ARG A 276 5.31 -11.69 -1.60
N ILE A 277 5.25 -10.44 -2.04
CA ILE A 277 4.14 -9.96 -2.88
C ILE A 277 4.13 -10.69 -4.22
N LEU A 278 5.26 -10.71 -4.91
CA LEU A 278 5.37 -11.28 -6.25
C LEU A 278 5.22 -12.81 -6.28
N GLN A 279 5.51 -13.49 -5.18
CA GLN A 279 5.25 -14.94 -5.02
C GLN A 279 3.75 -15.30 -5.06
N LYS A 280 2.84 -14.34 -4.83
CA LYS A 280 1.39 -14.58 -4.89
C LYS A 280 0.87 -14.78 -6.32
N TYR A 281 1.64 -14.36 -7.32
CA TYR A 281 1.17 -14.25 -8.70
C TYR A 281 1.93 -15.20 -9.63
N ASP A 282 1.20 -15.79 -10.58
CA ASP A 282 1.81 -16.59 -11.64
C ASP A 282 2.55 -15.66 -12.62
N HIS A 283 3.88 -15.62 -12.49
CA HIS A 283 4.75 -14.76 -13.30
C HIS A 283 4.73 -15.07 -14.80
N THR A 284 4.07 -16.16 -15.23
CA THR A 284 3.88 -16.51 -16.64
C THR A 284 2.65 -15.85 -17.28
N GLN A 285 1.82 -15.17 -16.49
CA GLN A 285 0.66 -14.39 -16.96
C GLN A 285 0.98 -12.90 -17.04
N TYR A 286 0.03 -12.10 -17.53
CA TYR A 286 0.14 -10.64 -17.58
C TYR A 286 -0.26 -10.00 -16.26
N TYR A 287 0.72 -9.42 -15.58
CA TYR A 287 0.52 -8.68 -14.35
C TYR A 287 1.25 -7.33 -14.36
N TYR A 288 0.49 -6.28 -14.06
CA TYR A 288 0.95 -4.94 -13.74
C TYR A 288 0.57 -4.64 -12.29
N ILE A 289 1.55 -4.72 -11.37
CA ILE A 289 1.33 -4.74 -9.92
C ILE A 289 1.92 -3.48 -9.29
N GLY A 290 1.14 -2.75 -8.51
CA GLY A 290 1.60 -1.56 -7.78
C GLY A 290 0.46 -0.92 -7.00
N SER A 291 0.56 0.37 -6.71
CA SER A 291 -0.53 1.10 -6.03
C SER A 291 -0.73 2.50 -6.59
N ASN A 292 -1.88 3.06 -6.22
CA ASN A 292 -2.22 4.45 -6.51
C ASN A 292 -1.54 5.40 -5.50
N SER A 293 -1.66 6.70 -5.77
CA SER A 293 -1.25 7.75 -4.86
C SER A 293 -2.18 7.84 -3.64
N GLU A 294 -1.62 8.23 -2.50
CA GLU A 294 -2.34 8.63 -1.30
C GLU A 294 -3.23 9.87 -1.50
N SER A 295 -2.99 10.64 -2.57
CA SER A 295 -3.78 11.81 -2.96
C SER A 295 -4.94 11.45 -3.89
N HIS A 296 -6.17 11.72 -3.44
CA HIS A 296 -7.39 11.50 -4.22
C HIS A 296 -7.40 12.28 -5.53
N LEU A 297 -6.92 13.54 -5.49
CA LEU A 297 -6.88 14.42 -6.64
C LEU A 297 -5.86 13.95 -7.67
N GLN A 298 -4.67 13.50 -7.24
CA GLN A 298 -3.68 12.90 -8.15
C GLN A 298 -4.33 11.73 -8.92
N ASN A 299 -5.05 10.85 -8.22
CA ASN A 299 -5.68 9.68 -8.84
C ASN A 299 -6.83 10.06 -9.80
N ILE A 300 -7.52 11.18 -9.59
CA ILE A 300 -8.52 11.71 -10.53
C ILE A 300 -7.86 12.29 -11.77
N TYR A 301 -6.79 13.07 -11.61
CA TYR A 301 -6.15 13.76 -12.73
C TYR A 301 -5.34 12.83 -13.62
N PHE A 302 -4.73 11.80 -13.03
CA PHE A 302 -3.99 10.78 -13.77
C PHE A 302 -4.88 9.57 -13.99
N SER A 303 -4.90 8.60 -13.07
CA SER A 303 -5.83 7.47 -13.14
C SER A 303 -5.84 6.63 -11.86
N TYR A 304 -7.01 6.14 -11.46
CA TYR A 304 -7.13 5.07 -10.46
C TYR A 304 -6.66 3.70 -10.98
N ALA A 305 -6.44 3.55 -12.29
CA ALA A 305 -5.88 2.36 -12.90
C ALA A 305 -4.37 2.44 -13.14
N MET A 306 -3.70 3.48 -12.64
CA MET A 306 -2.25 3.69 -12.76
C MET A 306 -1.54 3.25 -11.48
N ALA A 307 -0.47 2.45 -11.62
CA ALA A 307 0.53 2.36 -10.57
C ALA A 307 1.46 3.57 -10.66
N TYR A 308 1.66 4.27 -9.55
CA TYR A 308 2.59 5.38 -9.50
C TYR A 308 4.03 4.85 -9.42
N GLY A 309 4.89 5.31 -10.32
CA GLY A 309 6.25 4.84 -10.54
C GLY A 309 7.18 5.12 -9.38
N GLY A 310 6.96 6.24 -8.69
CA GLY A 310 7.67 6.57 -7.47
C GLY A 310 7.42 5.58 -6.33
N GLY A 311 6.17 5.19 -6.11
CA GLY A 311 5.83 4.10 -5.20
C GLY A 311 6.38 2.75 -5.68
N GLY A 312 6.79 2.66 -6.94
CA GLY A 312 7.28 1.47 -7.58
C GLY A 312 6.16 0.56 -8.09
N PHE A 313 6.46 -0.17 -9.16
CA PHE A 313 5.55 -1.18 -9.69
C PHE A 313 6.32 -2.34 -10.33
N ALA A 314 5.68 -3.50 -10.40
CA ALA A 314 6.22 -4.70 -11.04
C ALA A 314 5.43 -5.08 -12.29
N ILE A 315 6.15 -5.50 -13.33
CA ILE A 315 5.61 -6.04 -14.57
C ILE A 315 6.14 -7.45 -14.76
N SER A 316 5.25 -8.41 -14.95
CA SER A 316 5.60 -9.81 -15.28
C SER A 316 6.36 -9.88 -16.61
N TYR A 317 7.30 -10.81 -16.75
CA TYR A 317 8.12 -10.95 -17.96
C TYR A 317 7.32 -11.00 -19.27
N PRO A 318 6.25 -11.81 -19.42
CA PRO A 318 5.48 -11.85 -20.66
C PRO A 318 4.80 -10.53 -21.00
N LEU A 319 4.35 -9.78 -19.99
CA LEU A 319 3.79 -8.44 -20.16
C LEU A 319 4.86 -7.43 -20.59
N ALA A 320 6.07 -7.51 -20.04
CA ALA A 320 7.19 -6.66 -20.48
C ALA A 320 7.50 -6.90 -21.97
N VAL A 321 7.48 -8.15 -22.43
CA VAL A 321 7.65 -8.50 -23.86
C VAL A 321 6.53 -7.92 -24.73
N ALA A 322 5.28 -7.97 -24.26
CA ALA A 322 4.15 -7.39 -24.99
C ALA A 322 4.25 -5.86 -25.06
N LEU A 323 4.61 -5.22 -23.93
CA LEU A 323 4.84 -3.79 -23.82
C LEU A 323 5.94 -3.34 -24.78
N GLU A 324 7.12 -3.96 -24.75
CA GLU A 324 8.27 -3.55 -25.56
C GLU A 324 7.94 -3.49 -27.07
N LYS A 325 7.15 -4.45 -27.57
CA LYS A 325 6.73 -4.53 -28.98
C LYS A 325 5.79 -3.39 -29.42
N MET A 326 5.13 -2.72 -28.49
CA MET A 326 4.08 -1.74 -28.80
C MET A 326 4.32 -0.35 -28.18
N GLN A 327 5.17 -0.25 -27.15
CA GLN A 327 5.29 0.92 -26.30
C GLN A 327 5.65 2.18 -27.08
N ASP A 328 6.62 2.11 -27.99
CA ASP A 328 7.03 3.28 -28.78
C ASP A 328 5.85 3.82 -29.61
N ARG A 329 5.00 2.94 -30.19
CA ARG A 329 3.78 3.36 -30.91
C ARG A 329 2.71 3.92 -29.96
N CYS A 330 2.60 3.39 -28.75
CA CYS A 330 1.71 3.89 -27.71
C CYS A 330 2.12 5.31 -27.27
N ILE A 331 3.39 5.55 -26.97
CA ILE A 331 3.93 6.86 -26.59
C ILE A 331 3.61 7.92 -27.67
N MET A 332 3.76 7.56 -28.96
CA MET A 332 3.42 8.45 -30.08
C MET A 332 1.93 8.86 -30.12
N ARG A 333 1.01 8.00 -29.65
CA ARG A 333 -0.43 8.30 -29.60
C ARG A 333 -0.81 9.20 -28.44
N TYR A 334 0.02 9.27 -27.40
CA TYR A 334 -0.27 9.98 -26.16
C TYR A 334 0.76 11.08 -25.82
N PRO A 335 1.03 12.03 -26.74
CA PRO A 335 2.03 13.08 -26.51
C PRO A 335 1.62 14.09 -25.41
N ALA A 336 0.31 14.19 -25.12
CA ALA A 336 -0.25 15.13 -24.17
C ALA A 336 -0.24 14.64 -22.71
N LEU A 337 0.09 13.37 -22.46
CA LEU A 337 0.15 12.84 -21.08
C LEU A 337 1.28 13.51 -20.30
N TYR A 338 1.14 13.57 -18.98
CA TYR A 338 2.08 14.33 -18.14
C TYR A 338 3.36 13.56 -17.85
N GLY A 339 3.23 12.42 -17.18
CA GLY A 339 4.36 11.68 -16.61
C GLY A 339 4.69 10.39 -17.34
N SER A 340 5.71 9.69 -16.82
CA SER A 340 6.05 8.33 -17.25
C SER A 340 4.92 7.36 -16.95
N ASP A 341 4.34 7.49 -15.77
CA ASP A 341 3.40 6.52 -15.22
C ASP A 341 2.05 6.59 -15.93
N ASP A 342 1.65 7.80 -16.29
CA ASP A 342 0.46 8.10 -17.10
C ASP A 342 0.57 7.41 -18.48
N ARG A 343 1.76 7.50 -19.10
CA ARG A 343 2.06 6.79 -20.36
C ARG A 343 2.08 5.27 -20.18
N MET A 344 2.68 4.79 -19.09
CA MET A 344 2.66 3.36 -18.76
C MET A 344 1.23 2.86 -18.62
N GLN A 345 0.38 3.57 -17.89
CA GLN A 345 -1.03 3.22 -17.73
C GLN A 345 -1.77 3.23 -19.07
N ALA A 346 -1.54 4.22 -19.94
CA ALA A 346 -2.14 4.26 -21.27
C ALA A 346 -1.74 3.03 -22.11
N CYS A 347 -0.46 2.64 -22.08
CA CYS A 347 -0.02 1.44 -22.79
C CYS A 347 -0.58 0.15 -22.17
N MET A 348 -0.75 0.09 -20.85
CA MET A 348 -1.42 -1.04 -20.19
C MET A 348 -2.90 -1.13 -20.58
N ALA A 349 -3.58 0.01 -20.73
CA ALA A 349 -4.95 0.06 -21.20
C ALA A 349 -5.09 -0.45 -22.65
N GLU A 350 -4.17 -0.08 -23.54
CA GLU A 350 -4.14 -0.64 -24.90
C GLU A 350 -3.87 -2.15 -24.94
N LEU A 351 -3.04 -2.64 -24.01
CA LEU A 351 -2.79 -4.08 -23.84
C LEU A 351 -3.95 -4.82 -23.14
N GLY A 352 -4.94 -4.09 -22.62
CA GLY A 352 -6.06 -4.66 -21.87
C GLY A 352 -5.68 -5.24 -20.51
N VAL A 353 -4.58 -4.78 -19.90
CA VAL A 353 -4.09 -5.30 -18.61
C VAL A 353 -4.38 -4.28 -17.50
N PRO A 354 -5.23 -4.61 -16.52
CA PRO A 354 -5.55 -3.70 -15.43
C PRO A 354 -4.45 -3.68 -14.36
N LEU A 355 -4.44 -2.60 -13.57
CA LEU A 355 -3.65 -2.53 -12.34
C LEU A 355 -4.11 -3.59 -11.34
N THR A 356 -3.17 -4.42 -10.91
CA THR A 356 -3.30 -5.29 -9.74
C THR A 356 -2.81 -4.52 -8.51
N LYS A 357 -3.75 -4.05 -7.68
CA LYS A 357 -3.44 -3.13 -6.58
C LYS A 357 -2.88 -3.86 -5.35
N GLU A 358 -1.69 -3.46 -4.91
CA GLU A 358 -1.02 -3.91 -3.69
C GLU A 358 -0.75 -2.72 -2.77
N LEU A 359 -1.42 -2.68 -1.62
CA LEU A 359 -1.46 -1.50 -0.75
C LEU A 359 -0.13 -1.15 -0.04
N GLY A 360 0.90 -2.01 -0.17
CA GLY A 360 2.21 -1.80 0.43
C GLY A 360 3.17 -0.94 -0.40
N PHE A 361 2.82 -0.64 -1.65
CA PHE A 361 3.56 0.30 -2.47
C PHE A 361 3.06 1.71 -2.17
N HIS A 362 3.96 2.61 -1.79
CA HIS A 362 3.60 3.95 -1.34
C HIS A 362 4.30 5.05 -2.14
N GLN A 363 3.50 5.83 -2.85
CA GLN A 363 3.95 7.03 -3.56
C GLN A 363 4.20 8.19 -2.57
N TYR A 364 3.36 8.31 -1.54
CA TYR A 364 3.34 9.41 -0.59
C TYR A 364 3.35 10.79 -1.26
N ASP A 365 2.41 11.04 -2.17
CA ASP A 365 2.08 12.41 -2.62
C ASP A 365 1.37 13.18 -1.47
N VAL A 366 2.13 13.47 -0.42
CA VAL A 366 1.74 14.23 0.77
C VAL A 366 2.96 15.05 1.21
N TYR A 367 2.73 16.06 2.05
CA TYR A 367 3.80 16.87 2.65
C TYR A 367 3.86 16.69 4.16
N GLY A 368 5.01 17.02 4.75
CA GLY A 368 5.19 17.06 6.19
C GLY A 368 5.40 15.66 6.78
N ASN A 369 4.70 15.39 7.88
CA ASN A 369 5.03 14.26 8.75
C ASN A 369 4.21 12.99 8.43
N LEU A 370 4.88 11.93 7.96
CA LEU A 370 4.27 10.64 7.61
C LEU A 370 3.83 9.77 8.80
N PHE A 371 4.03 10.21 10.05
CA PHE A 371 3.77 9.43 11.26
C PHE A 371 2.40 8.76 11.28
N GLY A 372 1.34 9.48 10.92
CA GLY A 372 -0.02 8.94 10.87
C GLY A 372 -0.19 7.77 9.92
N LEU A 373 0.46 7.83 8.74
CA LEU A 373 0.38 6.78 7.71
C LEU A 373 1.18 5.55 8.13
N LEU A 374 2.41 5.76 8.63
CA LEU A 374 3.31 4.67 9.02
C LEU A 374 2.87 3.98 10.33
N SER A 375 2.31 4.74 11.28
CA SER A 375 1.87 4.17 12.56
C SER A 375 0.54 3.42 12.49
N ALA A 376 -0.24 3.64 11.44
CA ALA A 376 -1.50 2.96 11.14
C ALA A 376 -1.44 2.29 9.75
N HIS A 377 -0.27 1.75 9.39
CA HIS A 377 -0.06 1.10 8.11
C HIS A 377 -1.09 -0.04 7.90
N PRO A 378 -1.66 -0.20 6.68
CA PRO A 378 -2.62 -1.26 6.39
C PRO A 378 -2.08 -2.67 6.67
N VAL A 379 -2.99 -3.64 6.79
CA VAL A 379 -2.63 -5.06 7.05
C VAL A 379 -2.15 -5.73 5.76
N THR A 380 -0.96 -5.34 5.32
CA THR A 380 -0.27 -5.78 4.11
C THR A 380 1.25 -5.67 4.34
N PRO A 381 2.12 -6.38 3.63
CA PRO A 381 3.56 -6.11 3.69
C PRO A 381 3.84 -4.65 3.32
N PHE A 382 4.69 -3.95 4.09
CA PHE A 382 5.22 -2.64 3.70
C PHE A 382 6.31 -2.85 2.64
N VAL A 383 6.11 -2.34 1.42
CA VAL A 383 6.96 -2.68 0.26
C VAL A 383 7.89 -1.54 -0.11
N SER A 384 7.40 -0.30 -0.15
CA SER A 384 8.21 0.84 -0.58
C SER A 384 7.82 2.14 0.11
N LEU A 385 8.75 3.09 0.09
CA LEU A 385 8.62 4.45 0.59
C LEU A 385 9.24 5.39 -0.44
N HIS A 386 8.48 6.40 -0.88
CA HIS A 386 8.86 7.34 -1.93
C HIS A 386 8.73 8.81 -1.47
N HIS A 387 9.20 9.74 -2.31
CA HIS A 387 9.22 11.18 -2.09
C HIS A 387 9.99 11.61 -0.83
N LEU A 388 11.11 10.93 -0.57
CA LEU A 388 11.94 11.13 0.62
C LEU A 388 12.46 12.57 0.78
N ASP A 389 12.73 13.26 -0.33
CA ASP A 389 13.23 14.64 -0.31
C ASP A 389 12.14 15.68 0.01
N VAL A 390 10.85 15.28 -0.03
CA VAL A 390 9.69 16.16 0.19
C VAL A 390 9.13 16.04 1.60
N VAL A 391 9.19 14.85 2.17
CA VAL A 391 8.62 14.53 3.48
C VAL A 391 9.62 14.77 4.61
N GLU A 392 9.10 14.97 5.83
CA GLU A 392 9.94 15.02 7.03
C GLU A 392 10.60 13.65 7.30
N PRO A 393 11.81 13.62 7.89
CA PRO A 393 12.41 12.38 8.36
C PRO A 393 11.47 11.59 9.28
N ILE A 394 11.34 10.28 9.04
CA ILE A 394 10.41 9.42 9.78
C ILE A 394 10.75 9.31 11.27
N PHE A 395 12.01 9.53 11.65
CA PHE A 395 12.45 9.63 13.04
C PHE A 395 12.88 11.07 13.35
N PRO A 396 12.56 11.61 14.55
CA PRO A 396 12.92 12.97 14.92
C PRO A 396 14.43 13.12 15.13
N ASN A 397 14.94 14.34 14.94
CA ASN A 397 16.34 14.75 15.19
C ASN A 397 17.38 13.98 14.37
N MET A 398 17.04 13.58 13.14
CA MET A 398 17.93 12.89 12.21
C MET A 398 17.64 13.36 10.78
N THR A 399 18.59 13.18 9.86
CA THR A 399 18.33 13.39 8.42
C THR A 399 17.47 12.26 7.85
N GLN A 400 16.93 12.44 6.65
CA GLN A 400 16.17 11.40 5.93
C GLN A 400 16.99 10.11 5.79
N LEU A 401 18.24 10.22 5.35
CA LEU A 401 19.16 9.10 5.19
C LEU A 401 19.41 8.38 6.52
N GLN A 402 19.68 9.11 7.60
CA GLN A 402 19.89 8.52 8.94
C GLN A 402 18.64 7.82 9.45
N ALA A 403 17.46 8.39 9.21
CA ALA A 403 16.19 7.81 9.62
C ALA A 403 15.91 6.49 8.88
N LEU A 404 16.25 6.40 7.59
CA LEU A 404 16.12 5.18 6.79
C LEU A 404 17.17 4.13 7.16
N GLN A 405 18.41 4.53 7.43
CA GLN A 405 19.45 3.64 7.98
C GLN A 405 18.99 3.02 9.31
N LYS A 406 18.36 3.83 10.17
CA LYS A 406 17.78 3.34 11.43
C LYS A 406 16.60 2.40 11.20
N LEU A 407 15.74 2.67 10.22
CA LEU A 407 14.63 1.79 9.82
C LEU A 407 15.14 0.44 9.29
N SER A 408 16.34 0.39 8.70
CA SER A 408 16.92 -0.85 8.20
C SER A 408 17.15 -1.88 9.31
N ILE A 409 17.36 -1.45 10.57
CA ILE A 409 17.59 -2.36 11.71
C ILE A 409 16.40 -3.33 11.91
N PRO A 410 15.17 -2.87 12.21
CA PRO A 410 14.02 -3.78 12.33
C PRO A 410 13.65 -4.46 11.01
N MET A 411 13.94 -3.83 9.86
CA MET A 411 13.72 -4.43 8.55
C MET A 411 14.51 -5.74 8.37
N HIS A 412 15.78 -5.78 8.77
CA HIS A 412 16.60 -7.01 8.72
C HIS A 412 16.20 -8.06 9.76
N LEU A 413 15.58 -7.64 10.87
CA LEU A 413 15.16 -8.55 11.94
C LEU A 413 13.85 -9.29 11.61
N ASP A 414 12.85 -8.59 11.07
CA ASP A 414 11.56 -9.17 10.67
C ASP A 414 10.82 -8.23 9.70
N SER A 415 11.27 -8.17 8.44
CA SER A 415 10.66 -7.33 7.39
C SER A 415 9.16 -7.56 7.23
N ALA A 416 8.67 -8.79 7.45
CA ALA A 416 7.25 -9.11 7.34
C ALA A 416 6.38 -8.33 8.34
N SER A 417 6.95 -7.96 9.49
CA SER A 417 6.22 -7.25 10.55
C SER A 417 6.48 -5.75 10.60
N LEU A 418 7.33 -5.24 9.72
CA LEU A 418 7.69 -3.82 9.69
C LEU A 418 6.43 -2.96 9.49
N MET A 419 6.31 -1.90 10.31
CA MET A 419 5.18 -0.97 10.34
C MET A 419 3.83 -1.58 10.75
N GLN A 420 3.74 -2.88 11.02
CA GLN A 420 2.47 -3.52 11.33
C GLN A 420 1.91 -3.04 12.67
N GLN A 421 0.67 -2.56 12.62
CA GLN A 421 -0.04 -2.06 13.80
C GLN A 421 -0.55 -3.22 14.67
N SER A 422 -0.41 -3.10 15.99
CA SER A 422 -1.02 -3.96 16.99
C SER A 422 -1.59 -3.10 18.12
N ILE A 423 -2.81 -3.37 18.56
CA ILE A 423 -3.56 -2.52 19.49
C ILE A 423 -3.88 -3.31 20.77
N CYS A 424 -3.71 -2.68 21.93
CA CYS A 424 -4.12 -3.23 23.21
C CYS A 424 -4.50 -2.12 24.21
N TYR A 425 -5.01 -2.53 25.37
CA TYR A 425 -5.55 -1.62 26.37
C TYR A 425 -4.95 -1.86 27.75
N GLU A 426 -4.57 -0.79 28.44
CA GLU A 426 -4.31 -0.83 29.87
C GLU A 426 -5.62 -0.53 30.60
N LYS A 427 -6.36 -1.59 30.92
CA LYS A 427 -7.73 -1.49 31.45
C LYS A 427 -7.80 -0.66 32.73
N ARG A 428 -6.83 -0.79 33.65
CA ARG A 428 -6.87 -0.09 34.94
C ARG A 428 -6.68 1.41 34.80
N LYS A 429 -5.82 1.83 33.87
CA LYS A 429 -5.53 3.26 33.62
C LYS A 429 -6.41 3.85 32.52
N LYS A 430 -7.22 3.01 31.85
CA LYS A 430 -8.03 3.34 30.67
C LYS A 430 -7.16 4.01 29.59
N TRP A 431 -6.06 3.35 29.23
CA TRP A 431 -5.22 3.80 28.11
C TRP A 431 -5.39 2.89 26.91
N THR A 432 -5.35 3.49 25.72
CA THR A 432 -5.20 2.78 24.45
C THR A 432 -3.73 2.80 24.07
N ILE A 433 -3.18 1.64 23.73
CA ILE A 433 -1.82 1.49 23.23
C ILE A 433 -1.86 0.97 21.80
N SER A 434 -1.11 1.62 20.91
CA SER A 434 -0.89 1.16 19.54
C SER A 434 0.60 1.00 19.31
N VAL A 435 1.01 -0.15 18.82
CA VAL A 435 2.39 -0.49 18.46
C VAL A 435 2.46 -0.62 16.94
N SER A 436 3.23 0.24 16.27
CA SER A 436 3.70 0.03 14.90
C SER A 436 5.14 -0.48 15.00
N TRP A 437 5.30 -1.80 14.79
CA TRP A 437 6.55 -2.47 15.12
C TRP A 437 7.71 -2.01 14.21
N GLY A 438 8.85 -1.69 14.82
CA GLY A 438 10.02 -1.14 14.12
C GLY A 438 9.96 0.39 13.94
N PHE A 439 8.89 1.05 14.37
CA PHE A 439 8.69 2.48 14.15
C PHE A 439 8.32 3.24 15.42
N ALA A 440 7.09 3.06 15.92
CA ALA A 440 6.59 3.87 17.03
C ALA A 440 5.52 3.17 17.87
N VAL A 441 5.44 3.56 19.15
CA VAL A 441 4.34 3.23 20.06
C VAL A 441 3.60 4.51 20.42
N GLN A 442 2.28 4.46 20.41
CA GLN A 442 1.39 5.52 20.90
C GLN A 442 0.69 5.06 22.17
N ILE A 443 0.69 5.88 23.21
CA ILE A 443 -0.15 5.70 24.40
C ILE A 443 -1.12 6.88 24.48
N VAL A 444 -2.41 6.60 24.41
CA VAL A 444 -3.47 7.61 24.43
C VAL A 444 -4.32 7.44 25.68
N ARG A 445 -4.67 8.55 26.35
CA ARG A 445 -5.67 8.51 27.42
C ARG A 445 -7.04 8.23 26.84
N GLY A 446 -7.80 7.36 27.50
CA GLY A 446 -9.12 6.95 27.06
C GLY A 446 -9.08 5.69 26.20
N VAL A 447 -10.28 5.21 25.88
CA VAL A 447 -10.52 3.98 25.13
C VAL A 447 -10.91 4.36 23.72
N LEU A 448 -10.00 4.17 22.77
CA LEU A 448 -10.24 4.33 21.34
C LEU A 448 -10.48 2.95 20.74
N SER A 449 -11.52 2.83 19.91
CA SER A 449 -11.82 1.56 19.25
C SER A 449 -10.72 1.18 18.24
N PRO A 450 -10.53 -0.11 17.91
CA PRO A 450 -9.61 -0.51 16.85
C PRO A 450 -9.94 0.16 15.52
N ARG A 451 -11.24 0.29 15.21
CA ARG A 451 -11.75 1.04 14.04
C ARG A 451 -11.24 2.48 14.00
N GLU A 452 -11.12 3.15 15.15
CA GLU A 452 -10.56 4.50 15.21
C GLU A 452 -9.03 4.50 15.10
N MET A 453 -8.35 3.53 15.71
CA MET A 453 -6.90 3.46 15.70
C MET A 453 -6.31 3.08 14.35
N GLU A 454 -7.06 2.35 13.53
CA GLU A 454 -6.70 2.00 12.15
C GLU A 454 -6.80 3.18 11.17
N MET A 455 -7.54 4.24 11.53
CA MET A 455 -7.57 5.46 10.72
C MET A 455 -6.30 6.28 10.98
N PRO A 456 -5.48 6.57 9.96
CA PRO A 456 -4.31 7.44 10.09
C PRO A 456 -4.66 8.79 10.72
N THR A 457 -3.89 9.20 11.71
CA THR A 457 -3.97 10.57 12.26
C THR A 457 -3.42 11.55 11.24
N ARG A 458 -4.12 12.68 11.01
CA ARG A 458 -3.65 13.75 10.11
C ARG A 458 -2.41 14.47 10.68
N THR A 459 -1.23 13.91 10.43
CA THR A 459 0.09 14.51 10.71
C THR A 459 0.76 15.05 9.46
N PHE A 460 0.19 14.76 8.29
CA PHE A 460 0.65 15.15 6.97
C PHE A 460 -0.35 16.12 6.34
N LEU A 461 0.10 16.82 5.31
CA LEU A 461 -0.71 17.69 4.47
C LEU A 461 -0.94 17.02 3.11
N ASN A 462 -2.05 17.34 2.46
CA ASN A 462 -2.31 16.90 1.10
C ASN A 462 -1.27 17.46 0.12
N TRP A 463 -1.01 16.74 -0.98
CA TRP A 463 -0.23 17.24 -2.13
C TRP A 463 -0.69 18.64 -2.56
N TYR A 464 -2.00 18.83 -2.60
CA TYR A 464 -2.63 20.11 -2.82
C TYR A 464 -2.85 20.77 -1.45
N LYS A 465 -1.84 21.49 -0.93
CA LYS A 465 -1.79 22.01 0.47
C LYS A 465 -3.04 22.78 0.96
N ARG A 466 -3.88 23.28 0.04
CA ARG A 466 -5.15 23.99 0.33
C ARG A 466 -6.38 23.08 0.35
N ALA A 467 -6.27 21.85 -0.14
CA ALA A 467 -7.35 20.87 -0.12
C ALA A 467 -7.44 20.24 1.27
N ASP A 468 -8.66 20.22 1.82
CA ASP A 468 -8.95 19.67 3.15
C ASP A 468 -8.81 18.12 3.18
N TYR A 469 -9.13 17.50 4.31
CA TYR A 469 -9.09 16.05 4.53
C TYR A 469 -9.88 15.20 3.52
N THR A 470 -10.73 15.82 2.71
CA THR A 470 -11.52 15.16 1.65
C THR A 470 -10.69 14.78 0.43
N ALA A 471 -9.46 15.28 0.29
CA ALA A 471 -8.62 15.02 -0.87
C ALA A 471 -7.64 13.84 -0.67
N TYR A 472 -7.79 13.02 0.38
CA TYR A 472 -7.06 11.77 0.54
C TYR A 472 -7.83 10.60 -0.06
N ALA A 473 -7.12 9.61 -0.61
CA ALA A 473 -7.75 8.41 -1.18
C ALA A 473 -8.22 7.40 -0.11
N PHE A 474 -8.25 7.81 1.17
CA PHE A 474 -8.58 7.00 2.33
C PHE A 474 -9.08 7.90 3.49
N ASN A 475 -9.72 7.28 4.47
CA ASN A 475 -10.22 7.98 5.65
C ASN A 475 -9.09 8.36 6.60
N THR A 476 -9.14 9.58 7.13
CA THR A 476 -8.22 10.06 8.16
C THR A 476 -8.97 10.52 9.40
N ARG A 477 -8.26 10.65 10.53
CA ARG A 477 -8.82 11.20 11.77
C ARG A 477 -8.01 12.40 12.27
N PRO A 478 -8.63 13.35 13.00
CA PRO A 478 -7.86 14.40 13.67
C PRO A 478 -6.85 13.80 14.65
N LEU A 479 -5.77 14.52 14.93
CA LEU A 479 -4.74 14.10 15.90
C LEU A 479 -5.33 13.77 17.27
N ALA A 480 -6.27 14.58 17.74
CA ALA A 480 -7.06 14.32 18.94
C ALA A 480 -8.43 15.00 18.82
N ARG A 481 -9.50 14.35 19.32
CA ARG A 481 -10.82 14.97 19.46
C ARG A 481 -10.94 15.80 20.74
N ASN A 482 -10.23 15.37 21.79
CA ASN A 482 -10.11 16.07 23.06
C ASN A 482 -8.62 16.30 23.38
N PRO A 483 -8.22 17.45 23.96
CA PRO A 483 -6.82 17.71 24.35
C PRO A 483 -6.17 16.58 25.17
N CYS A 484 -6.91 15.92 26.06
CA CYS A 484 -6.44 14.78 26.84
C CYS A 484 -6.03 13.56 26.01
N GLN A 485 -6.57 13.44 24.80
CA GLN A 485 -6.32 12.32 23.87
C GLN A 485 -5.14 12.57 22.94
N LYS A 486 -4.39 13.67 23.09
CA LYS A 486 -3.12 13.81 22.38
C LYS A 486 -2.23 12.60 22.71
N PRO A 487 -1.72 11.86 21.71
CA PRO A 487 -0.93 10.66 21.94
C PRO A 487 0.44 11.00 22.55
N TYR A 488 0.86 10.22 23.54
CA TYR A 488 2.26 10.15 23.96
C TYR A 488 2.98 9.21 23.00
N VAL A 489 3.91 9.75 22.22
CA VAL A 489 4.63 9.02 21.18
C VAL A 489 5.97 8.54 21.70
N TYR A 490 6.32 7.30 21.38
CA TYR A 490 7.60 6.68 21.68
C TYR A 490 8.19 6.15 20.37
N TYR A 491 9.29 6.73 19.91
CA TYR A 491 9.95 6.26 18.69
C TYR A 491 10.91 5.13 19.00
N MET A 492 11.05 4.19 18.07
CA MET A 492 12.05 3.14 18.17
C MET A 492 13.44 3.78 18.31
N SER A 493 14.17 3.36 19.34
CA SER A 493 15.57 3.71 19.56
C SER A 493 16.47 2.61 19.04
N GLU A 494 16.18 1.37 19.45
CA GLU A 494 17.02 0.20 19.22
C GLU A 494 16.14 -1.03 18.97
N ALA A 495 16.65 -1.98 18.20
CA ALA A 495 16.05 -3.30 18.03
C ALA A 495 17.15 -4.34 17.87
N GLN A 496 16.99 -5.48 18.53
CA GLN A 496 17.94 -6.59 18.47
C GLN A 496 17.21 -7.93 18.54
N PHE A 497 17.88 -8.98 18.08
CA PHE A 497 17.44 -10.35 18.28
C PHE A 497 18.04 -10.92 19.58
N ASP A 498 17.19 -11.46 20.45
CA ASP A 498 17.59 -12.22 21.64
C ASP A 498 17.55 -13.71 21.27
N GLU A 499 18.73 -14.27 20.98
CA GLU A 499 18.90 -15.67 20.56
C GLU A 499 18.37 -16.65 21.60
N ALA A 500 18.64 -16.39 22.89
CA ALA A 500 18.24 -17.27 23.99
C ALA A 500 16.71 -17.39 24.10
N LYS A 501 15.97 -16.35 23.72
CA LYS A 501 14.51 -16.34 23.71
C LYS A 501 13.89 -16.55 22.32
N ASN A 502 14.71 -16.64 21.28
CA ASN A 502 14.28 -16.66 19.88
C ASN A 502 13.22 -15.56 19.61
N THR A 503 13.51 -14.33 20.02
CA THR A 503 12.58 -13.20 19.94
C THR A 503 13.32 -11.90 19.65
N THR A 504 12.70 -10.99 18.92
CA THR A 504 13.18 -9.60 18.85
C THR A 504 12.79 -8.85 20.12
N VAL A 505 13.68 -7.96 20.54
CA VAL A 505 13.44 -6.99 21.60
C VAL A 505 13.70 -5.62 21.01
N SER A 506 12.69 -4.76 21.02
CA SER A 506 12.79 -3.38 20.55
C SER A 506 12.49 -2.39 21.66
N VAL A 507 13.27 -1.32 21.70
CA VAL A 507 13.22 -0.26 22.71
C VAL A 507 12.65 0.99 22.07
N TYR A 508 11.61 1.57 22.68
CA TYR A 508 10.98 2.81 22.23
C TYR A 508 11.10 3.86 23.32
N LEU A 509 11.66 5.01 22.97
CA LEU A 509 11.91 6.12 23.90
C LEU A 509 10.90 7.23 23.66
N ARG A 510 10.45 7.84 24.76
CA ARG A 510 9.44 8.91 24.69
C ARG A 510 9.97 10.10 23.90
N HIS A 511 9.18 10.54 22.94
CA HIS A 511 9.38 11.82 22.27
C HIS A 511 8.80 12.94 23.12
N LEU A 512 9.66 13.81 23.64
CA LEU A 512 9.25 14.93 24.48
C LEU A 512 8.57 16.00 23.64
N THR A 513 7.27 16.15 23.83
CA THR A 513 6.45 17.20 23.21
C THR A 513 5.52 17.79 24.24
N GLU A 514 5.20 19.08 24.09
CA GLU A 514 4.25 19.75 24.97
C GLU A 514 2.88 19.09 24.86
N HIS A 515 2.29 18.73 26.00
CA HIS A 515 0.93 18.20 26.06
C HIS A 515 0.00 19.29 26.59
N PRO A 516 -1.18 19.47 25.98
CA PRO A 516 -2.15 20.44 26.48
C PRO A 516 -2.63 20.02 27.87
N LEU A 517 -3.09 20.99 28.66
CA LEU A 517 -3.70 20.75 29.96
C LEU A 517 -4.85 19.75 29.83
N CYS A 518 -4.75 18.63 30.54
CA CYS A 518 -5.76 17.59 30.57
C CYS A 518 -6.54 17.62 31.90
N LYS A 519 -7.85 17.80 31.82
CA LYS A 519 -8.76 17.84 32.99
C LYS A 519 -9.35 16.47 33.36
N TRP A 520 -9.05 15.42 32.60
CA TRP A 520 -9.55 14.09 32.93
C TRP A 520 -8.87 13.56 34.18
N ASN A 521 -9.67 13.06 35.13
CA ASN A 521 -9.17 12.37 36.32
C ASN A 521 -8.68 10.97 35.94
N MET A 522 -7.53 10.90 35.29
CA MET A 522 -6.91 9.69 34.75
C MET A 522 -5.41 9.74 34.94
N VAL A 523 -4.80 8.57 35.16
CA VAL A 523 -3.35 8.45 35.29
C VAL A 523 -2.66 8.99 34.04
N ASP A 524 -1.61 9.78 34.23
CA ASP A 524 -0.83 10.38 33.16
C ASP A 524 0.18 9.38 32.55
N PRO A 525 0.13 9.12 31.22
CA PRO A 525 1.16 8.36 30.53
C PRO A 525 2.57 8.96 30.58
N SER A 526 2.73 10.24 30.95
CA SER A 526 4.03 10.90 31.16
C SER A 526 4.89 10.27 32.26
N THR A 527 4.33 9.32 33.02
CA THR A 527 5.10 8.48 33.94
C THR A 527 5.91 7.39 33.24
N ILE A 528 5.62 7.10 31.97
CA ILE A 528 6.35 6.15 31.14
C ILE A 528 7.40 6.93 30.33
N GLU A 529 8.64 6.45 30.37
CA GLU A 529 9.77 7.00 29.62
C GLU A 529 10.19 6.06 28.49
N LYS A 530 9.99 4.76 28.71
CA LYS A 530 10.43 3.70 27.80
C LYS A 530 9.38 2.61 27.64
N VAL A 531 9.21 2.12 26.42
CA VAL A 531 8.43 0.92 26.11
C VAL A 531 9.37 -0.15 25.56
N LEU A 532 9.28 -1.37 26.09
CA LEU A 532 9.96 -2.55 25.55
C LEU A 532 8.93 -3.41 24.83
N VAL A 533 9.16 -3.72 23.56
CA VAL A 533 8.31 -4.61 22.77
C VAL A 533 9.06 -5.89 22.47
N TYR A 534 8.51 -7.00 22.92
CA TYR A 534 8.96 -8.36 22.60
C TYR A 534 8.11 -8.90 21.46
N LYS A 535 8.76 -9.44 20.44
CA LYS A 535 8.07 -10.05 19.31
C LYS A 535 8.88 -11.16 18.67
N LYS A 536 8.28 -12.34 18.49
CA LYS A 536 8.88 -13.41 17.71
C LYS A 536 8.86 -13.05 16.21
N PRO A 537 9.98 -13.16 15.48
CA PRO A 537 9.99 -13.04 14.02
C PRO A 537 9.01 -14.01 13.37
N ASP A 538 8.33 -13.56 12.32
CA ASP A 538 7.41 -14.40 11.57
C ASP A 538 7.53 -14.16 10.06
N PRO A 539 8.55 -14.75 9.40
CA PRO A 539 8.77 -14.56 7.97
C PRO A 539 7.61 -15.05 7.09
N GLN A 540 6.74 -15.91 7.64
CA GLN A 540 5.58 -16.52 6.98
C GLN A 540 4.27 -15.80 7.33
N LEU A 541 4.34 -14.59 7.91
CA LEU A 541 3.17 -13.81 8.30
C LEU A 541 2.15 -13.68 7.17
N TRP A 542 2.64 -13.45 5.95
CA TRP A 542 1.87 -13.18 4.74
C TRP A 542 1.53 -14.42 3.90
N ALA A 543 1.99 -15.61 4.33
CA ALA A 543 1.55 -16.88 3.75
C ALA A 543 0.17 -17.33 4.28
N ARG A 544 -0.39 -16.58 5.23
CA ARG A 544 -1.70 -16.81 5.85
C ARG A 544 -2.64 -15.67 5.54
N SER A 545 -3.93 -15.87 5.78
CA SER A 545 -4.94 -14.81 5.64
C SER A 545 -4.52 -13.55 6.42
N PRO A 546 -4.51 -12.36 5.80
CA PRO A 546 -4.08 -11.13 6.46
C PRO A 546 -4.84 -10.85 7.75
N ARG A 547 -4.11 -10.70 8.85
CA ARG A 547 -4.65 -10.34 10.17
C ARG A 547 -3.55 -9.67 10.98
N ARG A 548 -3.89 -8.58 11.69
CA ARG A 548 -2.96 -7.95 12.63
C ARG A 548 -2.53 -8.92 13.73
N ASN A 549 -1.30 -8.73 14.19
CA ASN A 549 -0.85 -9.34 15.43
C ASN A 549 -1.57 -8.70 16.64
N CYS A 550 -1.68 -9.47 17.72
CA CYS A 550 -2.28 -9.03 18.96
C CYS A 550 -1.18 -8.56 19.91
N ALA A 551 -1.42 -7.42 20.58
CA ALA A 551 -0.54 -6.87 21.59
C ALA A 551 -1.05 -7.21 23.00
N ARG A 552 -0.13 -7.50 23.93
CA ARG A 552 -0.45 -7.87 25.31
C ARG A 552 0.51 -7.16 26.28
N ILE A 553 -0.04 -6.41 27.23
CA ILE A 553 0.77 -5.74 28.25
C ILE A 553 1.28 -6.78 29.24
N ARG A 554 2.57 -6.75 29.54
CA ARG A 554 3.20 -7.60 30.54
C ARG A 554 3.48 -6.82 31.81
N HIS A 555 3.30 -7.46 32.95
CA HIS A 555 3.69 -6.90 34.23
C HIS A 555 5.21 -6.70 34.29
N THR A 556 5.65 -5.55 34.79
CA THR A 556 7.06 -5.23 35.00
C THR A 556 7.25 -4.53 36.34
N ARG A 557 8.36 -4.83 37.03
CA ARG A 557 8.77 -4.15 38.26
C ARG A 557 9.65 -2.93 37.99
N LYS A 558 10.11 -2.74 36.74
CA LYS A 558 10.95 -1.60 36.36
C LYS A 558 10.12 -0.32 36.34
N LYS A 559 10.53 0.68 37.11
CA LYS A 559 9.90 2.01 37.12
C LYS A 559 9.98 2.65 35.73
N ALA A 560 8.99 3.50 35.41
CA ALA A 560 8.87 4.25 34.15
C ALA A 560 8.97 3.43 32.85
N THR A 561 8.82 2.10 32.93
CA THR A 561 8.94 1.19 31.79
C THR A 561 7.62 0.45 31.58
N MET A 562 7.14 0.41 30.34
CA MET A 562 6.06 -0.49 29.93
C MET A 562 6.64 -1.65 29.12
N VAL A 563 6.10 -2.85 29.29
CA VAL A 563 6.51 -4.04 28.52
C VAL A 563 5.31 -4.57 27.76
N ILE A 564 5.47 -4.79 26.45
CA ILE A 564 4.42 -5.29 25.56
C ILE A 564 4.95 -6.50 24.81
N ASP A 565 4.12 -7.53 24.72
CA ASP A 565 4.33 -8.69 23.85
C ASP A 565 3.45 -8.54 22.60
N VAL A 566 4.03 -8.67 21.41
CA VAL A 566 3.32 -8.65 20.13
C VAL A 566 3.54 -9.98 19.43
N GLY A 567 2.46 -10.64 19.03
CA GLY A 567 2.54 -11.89 18.29
C GLY A 567 1.21 -12.29 17.68
N VAL A 568 1.18 -13.46 17.06
CA VAL A 568 -0.05 -14.02 16.47
C VAL A 568 -1.15 -14.05 17.53
N CYS A 569 -2.35 -13.63 17.13
CA CYS A 569 -3.52 -13.68 17.99
C CYS A 569 -3.84 -15.12 18.38
N LYS A 570 -4.12 -15.34 19.66
CA LYS A 570 -4.61 -16.62 20.17
C LYS A 570 -5.98 -16.94 19.58
N ARG A 571 -6.36 -18.20 19.69
CA ARG A 571 -7.71 -18.65 19.29
C ARG A 571 -8.76 -17.81 20.03
N HIS A 572 -9.70 -17.24 19.28
CA HIS A 572 -10.76 -16.33 19.78
C HIS A 572 -10.29 -15.02 20.43
N GLU A 573 -9.01 -14.66 20.33
CA GLU A 573 -8.55 -13.36 20.85
C GLU A 573 -9.06 -12.21 19.97
N VAL A 574 -9.63 -11.21 20.63
CA VAL A 574 -10.15 -9.98 20.04
C VAL A 574 -9.60 -8.77 20.81
N THR A 575 -9.50 -7.62 20.14
CA THR A 575 -9.02 -6.38 20.76
C THR A 575 -10.20 -5.61 21.34
N GLU A 576 -10.51 -5.87 22.61
CA GLU A 576 -11.61 -5.22 23.35
C GLU A 576 -11.23 -4.96 24.82
N ILE A 577 -12.04 -4.15 25.50
CA ILE A 577 -11.92 -3.87 26.95
C ILE A 577 -12.92 -4.68 27.75
#